data_AF-A0A916PZF0-F1
#
_entry.id   AF-A0A916PZF0-F1
#
_cell.length_a   1.000
_cell.length_b   1.000
_cell.length_c   1.000
_cell.angle_alpha   90.00
_cell.angle_beta   90.00
_cell.angle_gamma   90.00
#
_symmetry.space_group_name_H-M   'P 1'
#
loop_
_entity.id
_entity.type
_entity.pdbx_description
1 polymer ?
#
loop_
_entity_poly.entity_id
_entity_poly.type
_entity_poly.pdbx_seq_one_letter_code
_entity_poly.pdbx_strand_id
1 'polypeptide(L)'
;MFSKYFHRYFVLLAIAILWEITTFSIFSASANVQIFEPPTSNPAPKTTIGGGRRSNDGQCLKNRDVQTREDKTKKSLEQQLTPILPPNKFGLTVSSNPTFFAYIPKTSAIAVEFTLENQQGKGIARKTVTLTSTPSIVNVQFEKTPLEVGKDYKWLISVICETGDPEDTFSEGIIRRIKPESTLLSKLEKANAIERVSLYAKFGIWHEAISSLASLLLAQPNSPELKTSWLTLLKSTSLEFIANMPLTK
;
A
#
# COMPACT_ATOMS: atom_id res chain seq x y z
N MET A 1 39.51 75.99 -29.96
CA MET A 1 39.97 75.14 -31.09
C MET A 1 40.86 74.06 -30.50
N PHE A 2 40.36 72.83 -30.51
CA PHE A 2 41.01 71.53 -30.35
C PHE A 2 42.35 71.41 -29.61
N SER A 3 42.26 70.63 -28.51
CA SER A 3 43.13 69.51 -28.15
C SER A 3 44.62 69.82 -27.92
N LYS A 4 45.15 69.41 -26.76
CA LYS A 4 46.23 68.41 -26.70
C LYS A 4 46.63 68.03 -25.26
N TYR A 5 46.41 66.74 -24.97
CA TYR A 5 47.20 65.84 -24.13
C TYR A 5 47.25 66.01 -22.60
N PHE A 6 46.22 65.42 -22.00
CA PHE A 6 46.26 64.40 -20.94
C PHE A 6 47.61 64.12 -20.24
N HIS A 7 47.57 64.38 -18.94
CA HIS A 7 48.53 63.94 -17.93
C HIS A 7 48.51 62.42 -17.75
N ARG A 8 49.71 61.84 -17.86
CA ARG A 8 50.37 60.93 -16.91
C ARG A 8 49.50 59.96 -16.07
N TYR A 9 49.71 58.67 -16.37
CA TYR A 9 49.97 57.53 -15.48
C TYR A 9 49.18 57.33 -14.18
N PHE A 10 48.99 56.04 -13.89
CA PHE A 10 48.83 55.38 -12.59
C PHE A 10 47.38 54.94 -12.24
N VAL A 11 47.20 53.60 -12.15
CA VAL A 11 46.57 52.85 -11.03
C VAL A 11 45.30 52.03 -11.36
N LEU A 12 45.44 50.71 -11.07
CA LEU A 12 44.45 49.64 -10.82
C LEU A 12 44.04 48.76 -12.01
N LEU A 13 44.56 47.53 -12.16
CA LEU A 13 44.20 46.31 -11.39
C LEU A 13 42.67 46.10 -11.33
N ALA A 14 42.10 45.55 -12.41
CA ALA A 14 40.74 45.01 -12.42
C ALA A 14 40.79 43.53 -12.83
N ILE A 15 40.96 42.73 -11.79
CA ILE A 15 40.66 41.31 -11.58
C ILE A 15 39.88 40.65 -12.73
N ALA A 16 40.55 39.75 -13.47
CA ALA A 16 39.88 38.72 -14.25
C ALA A 16 39.30 37.68 -13.26
N ILE A 17 38.04 37.87 -12.87
CA ILE A 17 37.30 36.85 -12.11
C ILE A 17 36.97 35.74 -13.11
N LEU A 18 37.78 34.68 -13.07
CA LEU A 18 37.46 33.39 -13.67
C LEU A 18 36.16 32.91 -13.04
N TRP A 19 35.06 33.08 -13.78
CA TRP A 19 33.78 32.49 -13.45
C TRP A 19 33.87 31.01 -13.84
N GLU A 20 34.48 30.19 -12.98
CA GLU A 20 34.18 28.76 -12.98
C GLU A 20 32.75 28.62 -12.47
N ILE A 21 31.79 28.79 -13.39
CA ILE A 21 30.45 28.29 -13.22
C ILE A 21 30.61 26.77 -13.23
N THR A 22 30.90 26.19 -12.07
CA THR A 22 30.63 24.78 -11.83
C THR A 22 29.15 24.63 -12.10
N THR A 23 28.83 24.03 -13.24
CA THR A 23 27.49 23.56 -13.53
C THR A 23 27.22 22.46 -12.52
N PHE A 24 26.72 22.84 -11.34
CA PHE A 24 26.02 21.92 -10.47
C PHE A 24 24.86 21.40 -11.32
N SER A 25 25.07 20.24 -11.92
CA SER A 25 24.01 19.46 -12.49
C SER A 25 23.07 19.20 -11.33
N ILE A 26 21.97 19.95 -11.29
CA ILE A 26 20.84 19.59 -10.44
C ILE A 26 20.38 18.26 -11.01
N PHE A 27 20.89 17.18 -10.43
CA PHE A 27 20.29 15.87 -10.60
C PHE A 27 18.92 15.99 -9.97
N SER A 28 17.92 16.34 -10.78
CA SER A 28 16.54 16.07 -10.43
C SER A 28 16.46 14.56 -10.35
N ALA A 29 16.65 14.01 -9.14
CA ALA A 29 16.22 12.67 -8.82
C ALA A 29 14.76 12.63 -9.26
N SER A 30 14.46 11.90 -10.35
CA SER A 30 13.09 11.71 -10.77
C SER A 30 12.36 11.20 -9.54
N ALA A 31 11.38 11.98 -9.05
CA ALA A 31 10.55 11.54 -7.95
C ALA A 31 9.93 10.22 -8.41
N ASN A 32 10.41 9.10 -7.87
CA ASN A 32 9.86 7.78 -8.15
C ASN A 32 8.50 7.72 -7.45
N VAL A 33 7.50 8.34 -8.07
CA VAL A 33 6.15 8.40 -7.54
C VAL A 33 5.57 6.99 -7.57
N GLN A 34 5.20 6.49 -6.40
CA GLN A 34 4.63 5.15 -6.24
C GLN A 34 3.15 5.13 -6.60
N ILE A 35 2.83 5.36 -7.88
CA ILE A 35 1.46 5.31 -8.38
C ILE A 35 1.15 3.89 -8.86
N PHE A 36 0.03 3.33 -8.39
CA PHE A 36 -0.47 2.06 -8.90
C PHE A 36 -1.16 2.22 -10.25
N GLU A 37 -0.79 1.37 -11.21
CA GLU A 37 -1.45 1.27 -12.50
C GLU A 37 -2.23 -0.06 -12.56
N PRO A 38 -3.57 -0.02 -12.73
CA PRO A 38 -4.37 -1.25 -12.81
C PRO A 38 -3.92 -2.14 -13.97
N PRO A 39 -3.82 -3.46 -13.77
CA PRO A 39 -3.39 -4.38 -14.82
C PRO A 39 -4.41 -4.46 -15.96
N THR A 40 -3.95 -4.31 -17.20
CA THR A 40 -4.80 -4.36 -18.41
C THR A 40 -4.98 -5.78 -18.94
N SER A 41 -3.93 -6.61 -18.87
CA SER A 41 -3.90 -7.98 -19.38
C SER A 41 -4.51 -9.02 -18.41
N ASN A 42 -4.69 -8.64 -17.14
CA ASN A 42 -5.17 -9.50 -16.08
C ASN A 42 -6.33 -8.82 -15.33
N PRO A 43 -7.52 -8.74 -15.95
CA PRO A 43 -8.66 -8.07 -15.34
C PRO A 43 -9.19 -8.84 -14.12
N ALA A 44 -9.85 -8.10 -13.23
CA ALA A 44 -10.55 -8.66 -12.08
C ALA A 44 -11.62 -9.68 -12.54
N PRO A 45 -11.86 -10.77 -11.79
CA PRO A 45 -12.94 -11.70 -12.10
C PRO A 45 -14.31 -11.04 -12.13
N LYS A 46 -15.19 -11.49 -13.05
CA LYS A 46 -16.54 -10.94 -13.23
C LYS A 46 -17.60 -11.53 -12.29
N THR A 47 -17.27 -12.61 -11.56
CA THR A 47 -18.23 -13.33 -10.71
C THR A 47 -17.81 -13.24 -9.25
N THR A 48 -18.68 -12.73 -8.39
CA THR A 48 -18.64 -12.99 -6.96
C THR A 48 -19.77 -13.95 -6.65
N ILE A 49 -19.46 -15.09 -6.00
CA ILE A 49 -20.50 -15.95 -5.45
C ILE A 49 -21.12 -15.16 -4.30
N GLY A 50 -22.33 -14.64 -4.51
CA GLY A 50 -23.03 -13.83 -3.52
C GLY A 50 -23.35 -14.65 -2.27
N GLY A 51 -22.74 -14.27 -1.15
CA GLY A 51 -23.25 -14.54 0.20
C GLY A 51 -23.88 -13.26 0.73
N GLY A 52 -25.04 -13.35 1.37
CA GLY A 52 -25.77 -12.19 1.89
C GLY A 52 -24.89 -11.24 2.70
N ARG A 53 -25.00 -9.93 2.44
CA ARG A 53 -24.22 -8.89 3.13
C ARG A 53 -24.62 -8.81 4.61
N ARG A 54 -23.72 -9.21 5.51
CA ARG A 54 -23.69 -8.73 6.90
C ARG A 54 -22.58 -7.67 7.02
N SER A 55 -22.67 -6.77 8.01
CA SER A 55 -21.89 -5.53 8.06
C SER A 55 -20.37 -5.75 7.91
N ASN A 56 -19.63 -4.76 7.39
CA ASN A 56 -18.17 -4.78 7.28
C ASN A 56 -17.48 -3.82 8.29
N ASP A 57 -18.18 -3.45 9.35
CA ASP A 57 -17.75 -2.42 10.31
C ASP A 57 -16.64 -2.87 11.27
N GLY A 58 -16.29 -4.16 11.27
CA GLY A 58 -15.30 -4.72 12.21
C GLY A 58 -15.68 -4.53 13.69
N GLN A 59 -16.94 -4.22 13.99
CA GLN A 59 -17.39 -3.89 15.34
C GLN A 59 -17.98 -5.12 16.03
N CYS A 60 -17.50 -5.40 17.25
CA CYS A 60 -18.16 -6.32 18.17
C CYS A 60 -19.44 -5.71 18.75
N LEU A 61 -20.39 -6.53 19.22
CA LEU A 61 -21.64 -6.06 19.86
C LEU A 61 -21.40 -4.97 20.90
N LYS A 62 -20.42 -5.15 21.80
CA LYS A 62 -20.05 -4.19 22.85
C LYS A 62 -19.72 -2.79 22.29
N ASN A 63 -19.31 -2.69 21.03
CA ASN A 63 -18.97 -1.43 20.37
C ASN A 63 -20.16 -0.76 19.66
N ARG A 64 -21.28 -1.47 19.44
CA ARG A 64 -22.42 -0.98 18.66
C ARG A 64 -23.43 -0.16 19.47
N ASP A 65 -23.49 -0.38 20.78
CA ASP A 65 -24.46 0.27 21.68
C ASP A 65 -24.21 1.79 21.90
N VAL A 66 -23.24 2.39 21.22
CA VAL A 66 -22.89 3.82 21.35
C VAL A 66 -23.37 4.66 20.15
N GLN A 67 -23.91 4.05 19.08
CA GLN A 67 -24.43 4.83 17.95
C GLN A 67 -25.89 5.23 18.19
N THR A 68 -26.09 6.49 18.61
CA THR A 68 -27.41 7.14 18.59
C THR A 68 -28.01 7.03 17.19
N ARG A 69 -29.34 6.84 17.13
CA ARG A 69 -30.11 6.52 15.91
C ARG A 69 -30.02 7.55 14.78
N GLU A 70 -29.28 8.64 14.94
CA GLU A 70 -29.24 9.79 14.03
C GLU A 70 -28.17 9.71 12.92
N ASP A 71 -27.21 8.78 12.94
CA ASP A 71 -26.11 8.76 11.95
C ASP A 71 -26.05 7.49 11.08
N LYS A 72 -27.20 6.93 10.73
CA LYS A 72 -27.31 5.68 9.94
C LYS A 72 -26.89 5.81 8.46
N THR A 73 -26.47 6.99 7.99
CA THR A 73 -26.37 7.26 6.55
C THR A 73 -24.96 7.39 6.01
N LYS A 74 -23.90 7.38 6.84
CA LYS A 74 -22.51 7.36 6.34
C LYS A 74 -21.52 6.76 7.35
N LYS A 75 -21.43 5.43 7.43
CA LYS A 75 -20.33 4.78 8.15
C LYS A 75 -18.99 5.22 7.54
N SER A 76 -18.18 5.93 8.32
CA SER A 76 -16.85 6.40 7.91
C SER A 76 -15.98 5.22 7.47
N LEU A 77 -15.13 5.39 6.46
CA LEU A 77 -14.18 4.35 6.01
C LEU A 77 -13.25 3.91 7.15
N GLU A 78 -12.93 4.82 8.08
CA GLU A 78 -12.13 4.55 9.28
C GLU A 78 -12.81 3.62 10.28
N GLN A 79 -14.12 3.40 10.13
CA GLN A 79 -14.89 2.45 10.95
C GLN A 79 -15.09 1.12 10.23
N GLN A 80 -14.45 0.88 9.09
CA GLN A 80 -14.65 -0.34 8.30
C GLN A 80 -13.41 -1.23 8.35
N LEU A 81 -13.64 -2.51 8.61
CA LEU A 81 -12.62 -3.56 8.42
C LEU A 81 -12.26 -3.61 6.94
N THR A 82 -11.03 -3.28 6.59
CA THR A 82 -10.66 -2.99 5.20
C THR A 82 -9.46 -3.83 4.74
N PRO A 83 -9.64 -4.72 3.74
CA PRO A 83 -8.53 -5.32 3.01
C PRO A 83 -7.73 -4.22 2.30
N ILE A 84 -6.41 -4.20 2.42
CA ILE A 84 -5.57 -3.26 1.68
C ILE A 84 -5.47 -3.75 0.23
N LEU A 85 -6.45 -3.37 -0.57
CA LEU A 85 -6.63 -3.73 -1.98
C LEU A 85 -7.09 -2.52 -2.80
N PRO A 86 -6.87 -2.52 -4.12
CA PRO A 86 -7.48 -1.54 -5.01
C PRO A 86 -9.02 -1.56 -4.92
N PRO A 87 -9.72 -0.50 -5.37
CA PRO A 87 -11.18 -0.37 -5.20
C PRO A 87 -12.02 -1.54 -5.76
N ASN A 88 -11.51 -2.24 -6.77
CA ASN A 88 -12.16 -3.43 -7.34
C ASN A 88 -11.99 -4.70 -6.49
N LYS A 89 -11.37 -4.60 -5.30
CA LYS A 89 -11.09 -5.70 -4.37
C LYS A 89 -10.27 -6.84 -4.99
N PHE A 90 -9.41 -6.51 -5.96
CA PHE A 90 -8.61 -7.49 -6.68
C PHE A 90 -7.14 -7.07 -6.74
N GLY A 91 -6.24 -7.98 -6.39
CA GLY A 91 -4.80 -7.77 -6.44
C GLY A 91 -4.06 -8.87 -7.19
N LEU A 92 -3.01 -8.50 -7.92
CA LEU A 92 -2.07 -9.46 -8.50
C LEU A 92 -0.88 -9.69 -7.58
N THR A 93 -0.32 -10.89 -7.69
CA THR A 93 0.96 -11.27 -7.07
C THR A 93 1.81 -12.09 -8.03
N VAL A 94 3.13 -12.05 -7.86
CA VAL A 94 4.09 -12.95 -8.52
C VAL A 94 4.64 -14.00 -7.54
N SER A 95 4.53 -13.75 -6.23
CA SER A 95 4.90 -14.67 -5.15
C SER A 95 3.98 -15.89 -5.07
N SER A 96 4.55 -17.04 -4.71
CA SER A 96 3.77 -18.22 -4.31
C SER A 96 3.11 -18.02 -2.96
N ASN A 97 3.71 -17.25 -2.06
CA ASN A 97 3.22 -17.00 -0.71
C ASN A 97 3.17 -15.48 -0.52
N PRO A 98 2.15 -14.79 -1.05
CA PRO A 98 2.01 -13.35 -0.88
C PRO A 98 1.71 -12.99 0.58
N THR A 99 2.03 -11.75 0.94
CA THR A 99 1.59 -11.15 2.20
C THR A 99 0.26 -10.42 1.98
N PHE A 100 -0.68 -10.66 2.87
CA PHE A 100 -1.99 -10.03 2.92
C PHE A 100 -1.99 -8.95 3.99
N PHE A 101 -2.52 -7.78 3.69
CA PHE A 101 -2.59 -6.66 4.63
C PHE A 101 -4.04 -6.24 4.85
N ALA A 102 -4.39 -5.93 6.09
CA ALA A 102 -5.71 -5.42 6.44
C ALA A 102 -5.60 -4.27 7.44
N TYR A 103 -6.45 -3.27 7.26
CA TYR A 103 -6.74 -2.26 8.25
C TYR A 103 -7.83 -2.75 9.20
N ILE A 104 -7.52 -2.68 10.49
CA ILE A 104 -8.42 -3.00 11.59
C ILE A 104 -8.87 -1.68 12.22
N PRO A 105 -10.17 -1.36 12.19
CA PRO A 105 -10.68 -0.14 12.81
C PRO A 105 -10.61 -0.25 14.34
N LYS A 106 -10.90 0.84 15.04
CA LYS A 106 -11.07 0.81 16.50
C LYS A 106 -12.19 -0.19 16.84
N THR A 107 -11.87 -1.20 17.66
CA THR A 107 -12.78 -2.29 18.03
C THR A 107 -12.37 -2.90 19.37
N SER A 108 -13.29 -3.64 20.02
CA SER A 108 -12.98 -4.45 21.22
C SER A 108 -12.58 -5.89 20.89
N ALA A 109 -12.42 -6.23 19.60
CA ALA A 109 -11.96 -7.55 19.17
C ALA A 109 -10.57 -7.89 19.75
N ILE A 110 -10.40 -9.14 20.15
CA ILE A 110 -9.15 -9.66 20.73
C ILE A 110 -8.20 -10.21 19.66
N ALA A 111 -8.74 -10.54 18.48
CA ALA A 111 -7.98 -11.04 17.35
C ALA A 111 -8.67 -10.73 16.03
N VAL A 112 -7.96 -10.94 14.93
CA VAL A 112 -8.49 -10.97 13.57
C VAL A 112 -8.07 -12.27 12.90
N GLU A 113 -8.99 -12.90 12.20
CA GLU A 113 -8.76 -14.11 11.43
C GLU A 113 -8.70 -13.80 9.94
N PHE A 114 -7.65 -14.28 9.29
CA PHE A 114 -7.53 -14.34 7.84
C PHE A 114 -7.85 -15.76 7.38
N THR A 115 -8.76 -15.89 6.42
CA THR A 115 -9.07 -17.16 5.77
C THR A 115 -8.79 -17.06 4.27
N LEU A 116 -8.17 -18.08 3.70
CA LEU A 116 -7.91 -18.21 2.27
C LEU A 116 -8.77 -19.34 1.70
N GLU A 117 -9.50 -19.06 0.64
CA GLU A 117 -10.37 -19.98 -0.08
C GLU A 117 -9.87 -20.17 -1.52
N ASN A 118 -10.01 -21.39 -2.04
CA ASN A 118 -9.78 -21.69 -3.45
C ASN A 118 -10.98 -21.25 -4.32
N GLN A 119 -10.89 -21.44 -5.64
CA GLN A 119 -11.96 -21.09 -6.59
C GLN A 119 -13.29 -21.81 -6.35
N GLN A 120 -13.30 -22.90 -5.58
CA GLN A 120 -14.51 -23.67 -5.24
C GLN A 120 -15.16 -23.16 -3.94
N GLY A 121 -14.61 -22.10 -3.30
CA GLY A 121 -15.06 -21.61 -2.01
C GLY A 121 -14.62 -22.48 -0.83
N LYS A 122 -13.72 -23.45 -1.04
CA LYS A 122 -13.19 -24.28 0.04
C LYS A 122 -12.07 -23.51 0.75
N GLY A 123 -12.19 -23.34 2.06
CA GLY A 123 -11.12 -22.85 2.92
C GLY A 123 -9.90 -23.77 2.85
N ILE A 124 -8.76 -23.24 2.44
CA ILE A 124 -7.49 -23.96 2.27
C ILE A 124 -6.41 -23.51 3.26
N ALA A 125 -6.56 -22.34 3.88
CA ALA A 125 -5.69 -21.88 4.95
C ALA A 125 -6.41 -20.88 5.86
N ARG A 126 -5.92 -20.78 7.09
CA ARG A 126 -6.41 -19.85 8.10
C ARG A 126 -5.27 -19.41 9.01
N LYS A 127 -5.26 -18.14 9.41
CA LYS A 127 -4.26 -17.59 10.33
C LYS A 127 -4.91 -16.51 11.19
N THR A 128 -4.68 -16.58 12.49
CA THR A 128 -5.22 -15.63 13.47
C THR A 128 -4.09 -14.73 13.95
N VAL A 129 -4.37 -13.43 14.05
CA VAL A 129 -3.46 -12.42 14.61
C VAL A 129 -4.12 -11.82 15.84
N THR A 130 -3.47 -11.97 16.99
CA THR A 130 -3.91 -11.32 18.24
C THR A 130 -3.77 -9.82 18.11
N LEU A 131 -4.82 -9.08 18.47
CA LEU A 131 -4.83 -7.62 18.43
C LEU A 131 -4.33 -7.07 19.77
N THR A 132 -3.23 -6.33 19.72
CA THR A 132 -2.67 -5.64 20.90
C THR A 132 -3.06 -4.17 20.95
N SER A 133 -3.33 -3.56 19.79
CA SER A 133 -3.81 -2.19 19.65
C SER A 133 -4.65 -2.02 18.38
N THR A 134 -5.68 -1.17 18.47
CA THR A 134 -6.51 -0.75 17.32
C THR A 134 -6.79 0.76 17.43
N PRO A 135 -6.91 1.49 16.30
CA PRO A 135 -6.79 1.02 14.93
C PRO A 135 -5.35 0.67 14.52
N SER A 136 -5.18 -0.29 13.62
CA SER A 136 -3.86 -0.76 13.16
C SER A 136 -3.93 -1.42 11.79
N ILE A 137 -2.78 -1.54 11.11
CA ILE A 137 -2.60 -2.33 9.90
C ILE A 137 -1.85 -3.59 10.28
N VAL A 138 -2.49 -4.73 10.06
CA VAL A 138 -1.94 -6.07 10.34
C VAL A 138 -1.64 -6.80 9.05
N ASN A 139 -0.73 -7.77 9.11
CA ASN A 139 -0.31 -8.53 7.95
C ASN A 139 -0.21 -10.04 8.25
N VAL A 140 -0.44 -10.87 7.23
CA VAL A 140 -0.23 -12.33 7.33
C VAL A 140 0.36 -12.88 6.03
N GLN A 141 1.16 -13.94 6.17
CA GLN A 141 1.59 -14.80 5.08
C GLN A 141 1.20 -16.25 5.41
N PHE A 142 0.67 -16.97 4.43
CA PHE A 142 0.35 -18.41 4.51
C PHE A 142 1.52 -19.24 3.95
N GLU A 143 2.51 -19.53 4.79
CA GLU A 143 3.79 -20.16 4.38
C GLU A 143 3.61 -21.55 3.73
N LYS A 144 2.64 -22.34 4.22
CA LYS A 144 2.42 -23.73 3.79
C LYS A 144 1.38 -23.87 2.67
N THR A 145 0.92 -22.76 2.10
CA THR A 145 -0.16 -22.74 1.11
C THR A 145 0.25 -21.92 -0.11
N PRO A 146 1.14 -22.47 -0.97
CA PRO A 146 1.57 -21.76 -2.16
C PRO A 146 0.42 -21.61 -3.16
N LEU A 147 0.22 -20.39 -3.65
CA LEU A 147 -0.73 -20.08 -4.71
C LEU A 147 -0.21 -20.57 -6.05
N GLU A 148 -1.10 -21.20 -6.81
CA GLU A 148 -0.82 -21.61 -8.18
C GLU A 148 -0.94 -20.43 -9.15
N VAL A 149 -0.06 -20.40 -10.16
CA VAL A 149 -0.10 -19.40 -11.23
C VAL A 149 -1.40 -19.53 -12.05
N GLY A 150 -2.03 -18.41 -12.36
CA GLY A 150 -3.25 -18.31 -13.16
C GLY A 150 -4.54 -18.60 -12.39
N LYS A 151 -4.46 -18.97 -11.10
CA LYS A 151 -5.65 -19.25 -10.28
C LYS A 151 -6.02 -18.07 -9.40
N ASP A 152 -7.33 -17.89 -9.25
CA ASP A 152 -7.92 -16.92 -8.33
C ASP A 152 -8.15 -17.56 -6.96
N TYR A 153 -7.89 -16.80 -5.91
CA TYR A 153 -8.21 -17.18 -4.54
C TYR A 153 -9.00 -16.05 -3.90
N LYS A 154 -10.01 -16.41 -3.12
CA LYS A 154 -10.74 -15.45 -2.28
C LYS A 154 -10.09 -15.46 -0.91
N TRP A 155 -9.93 -14.29 -0.31
CA TRP A 155 -9.45 -14.20 1.06
C TRP A 155 -10.36 -13.28 1.86
N LEU A 156 -10.56 -13.64 3.11
CA LEU A 156 -11.49 -12.98 4.02
C LEU A 156 -10.74 -12.57 5.27
N ILE A 157 -11.19 -11.47 5.86
CA ILE A 157 -10.81 -11.00 7.18
C ILE A 157 -12.05 -10.87 8.03
N SER A 158 -11.99 -11.37 9.26
CA SER A 158 -13.07 -11.27 10.24
C SER A 158 -12.50 -11.00 11.62
N VAL A 159 -13.20 -10.21 12.42
CA VAL A 159 -12.79 -9.92 13.80
C VAL A 159 -13.26 -11.04 14.73
N ILE A 160 -12.46 -11.36 15.75
CA ILE A 160 -12.82 -12.28 16.81
C ILE A 160 -13.06 -11.47 18.08
N CYS A 161 -14.32 -11.43 18.51
CA CYS A 161 -14.75 -10.74 19.72
C CYS A 161 -14.57 -11.62 20.97
N GLU A 162 -14.29 -10.98 22.12
CA GLU A 162 -14.10 -11.68 23.40
C GLU A 162 -15.35 -12.45 23.85
N THR A 163 -16.51 -11.80 23.73
CA THR A 163 -17.82 -12.43 23.88
C THR A 163 -18.33 -12.76 22.48
N GLY A 164 -18.63 -14.03 22.22
CA GLY A 164 -19.11 -14.49 20.92
C GLY A 164 -20.19 -13.57 20.37
N ASP A 165 -19.94 -13.03 19.18
CA ASP A 165 -20.86 -12.15 18.47
C ASP A 165 -21.63 -13.01 17.46
N PRO A 166 -22.99 -13.01 17.46
CA PRO A 166 -23.77 -13.72 16.46
C PRO A 166 -23.58 -13.15 15.04
N GLU A 167 -22.98 -11.96 14.90
CA GLU A 167 -22.68 -11.37 13.61
C GLU A 167 -21.24 -11.65 13.15
N ASP A 168 -21.13 -12.52 12.14
CA ASP A 168 -19.92 -12.70 11.34
C ASP A 168 -19.68 -11.46 10.46
N THR A 169 -19.11 -10.41 11.04
CA THR A 169 -18.63 -9.25 10.29
C THR A 169 -17.32 -9.61 9.59
N PHE A 170 -17.34 -9.59 8.25
CA PHE A 170 -16.16 -9.85 7.44
C PHE A 170 -16.02 -8.88 6.28
N SER A 171 -14.78 -8.76 5.80
CA SER A 171 -14.45 -8.15 4.52
C SER A 171 -13.62 -9.14 3.70
N GLU A 172 -13.67 -8.99 2.39
CA GLU A 172 -13.03 -9.93 1.48
C GLU A 172 -12.38 -9.25 0.28
N GLY A 173 -11.52 -10.00 -0.39
CA GLY A 173 -10.94 -9.65 -1.67
C GLY A 173 -10.48 -10.87 -2.44
N ILE A 174 -10.00 -10.63 -3.66
CA ILE A 174 -9.52 -11.65 -4.57
C ILE A 174 -8.04 -11.40 -4.85
N ILE A 175 -7.27 -12.48 -4.90
CA ILE A 175 -5.87 -12.47 -5.32
C ILE A 175 -5.66 -13.44 -6.48
N ARG A 176 -4.86 -13.03 -7.46
CA ARG A 176 -4.39 -13.91 -8.54
C ARG A 176 -2.88 -13.92 -8.57
N ARG A 177 -2.28 -15.12 -8.56
CA ARG A 177 -0.85 -15.25 -8.87
C ARG A 177 -0.65 -15.27 -10.38
N ILE A 178 0.24 -14.44 -10.88
CA ILE A 178 0.63 -14.41 -12.30
C ILE A 178 2.09 -14.80 -12.46
N LYS A 179 2.45 -15.22 -13.68
CA LYS A 179 3.86 -15.34 -14.05
C LYS A 179 4.41 -13.93 -14.29
N PRO A 180 5.55 -13.54 -13.69
CA PRO A 180 6.14 -12.23 -13.96
C PRO A 180 6.54 -12.10 -15.44
N GLU A 181 6.32 -10.92 -16.01
CA GLU A 181 6.79 -10.60 -17.36
C GLU A 181 8.32 -10.52 -17.41
N SER A 182 8.93 -10.93 -18.52
CA SER A 182 10.40 -10.86 -18.68
C SER A 182 10.92 -9.43 -18.57
N THR A 183 10.17 -8.47 -19.11
CA THR A 183 10.45 -7.03 -19.03
C THR A 183 10.50 -6.53 -17.60
N LEU A 184 9.59 -6.98 -16.74
CA LEU A 184 9.61 -6.69 -15.31
C LEU A 184 10.85 -7.27 -14.64
N LEU A 185 11.15 -8.55 -14.89
CA LEU A 185 12.31 -9.21 -14.29
C LEU A 185 13.63 -8.48 -14.61
N SER A 186 13.86 -8.14 -15.88
CA SER A 186 15.07 -7.39 -16.28
C SER A 186 15.16 -6.00 -15.66
N LYS A 187 14.03 -5.34 -15.39
CA LYS A 187 14.02 -4.05 -14.67
C LYS A 187 14.30 -4.23 -13.18
N LEU A 188 13.74 -5.27 -12.55
CA LEU A 188 13.93 -5.56 -11.13
C LEU A 188 15.38 -5.92 -10.78
N GLU A 189 16.13 -6.54 -11.70
CA GLU A 189 17.56 -6.88 -11.51
C GLU A 189 18.44 -5.65 -11.26
N LYS A 190 18.08 -4.51 -11.85
CA LYS A 190 18.86 -3.26 -11.78
C LYS A 190 18.30 -2.28 -10.75
N ALA A 191 17.12 -2.56 -10.21
CA ALA A 191 16.37 -1.64 -9.37
C ALA A 191 16.78 -1.75 -7.90
N ASN A 192 16.96 -0.61 -7.24
CA ASN A 192 17.05 -0.54 -5.79
C ASN A 192 15.68 -0.82 -5.13
N ALA A 193 15.65 -0.93 -3.80
CA ALA A 193 14.45 -1.37 -3.09
C ALA A 193 13.20 -0.50 -3.34
N ILE A 194 13.36 0.83 -3.41
CA ILE A 194 12.22 1.75 -3.63
C ILE A 194 11.80 1.79 -5.11
N GLU A 195 12.74 1.61 -6.05
CA GLU A 195 12.45 1.44 -7.48
C GLU A 195 11.68 0.15 -7.74
N ARG A 196 11.96 -0.94 -7.02
CA ARG A 196 11.20 -2.19 -7.13
C ARG A 196 9.74 -1.98 -6.74
N VAL A 197 9.43 -1.18 -5.72
CA VAL A 197 8.06 -0.78 -5.38
C VAL A 197 7.39 -0.12 -6.58
N SER A 198 8.07 0.83 -7.24
CA SER A 198 7.52 1.54 -8.39
C SER A 198 7.27 0.62 -9.56
N LEU A 199 8.18 -0.32 -9.80
CA LEU A 199 8.04 -1.32 -10.86
C LEU A 199 6.84 -2.23 -10.60
N TYR A 200 6.69 -2.76 -9.38
CA TYR A 200 5.52 -3.58 -9.06
C TYR A 200 4.21 -2.79 -9.21
N ALA A 201 4.16 -1.55 -8.73
CA ALA A 201 2.97 -0.70 -8.84
C ALA A 201 2.60 -0.40 -10.31
N LYS A 202 3.57 -0.08 -11.16
CA LYS A 202 3.39 0.17 -12.60
C LYS A 202 2.99 -1.06 -13.40
N PHE A 203 3.44 -2.24 -12.97
CA PHE A 203 3.06 -3.52 -13.60
C PHE A 203 1.76 -4.09 -13.02
N GLY A 204 1.05 -3.36 -12.16
CA GLY A 204 -0.22 -3.79 -11.57
C GLY A 204 -0.10 -4.89 -10.51
N ILE A 205 1.11 -5.13 -10.00
CA ILE A 205 1.43 -6.18 -9.01
C ILE A 205 1.28 -5.58 -7.60
N TRP A 206 0.03 -5.45 -7.17
CA TRP A 206 -0.34 -4.76 -5.94
C TRP A 206 0.28 -5.35 -4.67
N HIS A 207 0.26 -6.68 -4.51
CA HIS A 207 0.70 -7.32 -3.26
C HIS A 207 2.19 -7.09 -2.99
N GLU A 208 3.02 -7.15 -4.03
CA GLU A 208 4.46 -6.91 -3.95
C GLU A 208 4.76 -5.43 -3.75
N ALA A 209 4.00 -4.52 -4.36
CA ALA A 209 4.15 -3.08 -4.13
C ALA A 209 3.89 -2.71 -2.65
N ILE A 210 2.75 -3.15 -2.10
CA ILE A 210 2.39 -2.90 -0.70
C ILE A 210 3.35 -3.57 0.26
N SER A 211 3.63 -4.86 0.09
CA SER A 211 4.50 -5.61 1.03
C SER A 211 5.94 -5.08 1.02
N SER A 212 6.47 -4.71 -0.16
CA SER A 212 7.84 -4.18 -0.26
C SER A 212 7.93 -2.81 0.39
N LEU A 213 6.95 -1.93 0.18
CA LEU A 213 6.94 -0.60 0.79
C LEU A 213 6.70 -0.65 2.30
N ALA A 214 5.78 -1.50 2.76
CA ALA A 214 5.56 -1.75 4.19
C ALA A 214 6.84 -2.26 4.88
N SER A 215 7.58 -3.16 4.24
CA SER A 215 8.86 -3.67 4.77
C SER A 215 9.91 -2.56 4.90
N LEU A 216 9.99 -1.65 3.92
CA LEU A 216 10.87 -0.49 3.98
C LEU A 216 10.48 0.48 5.12
N LEU A 217 9.19 0.76 5.29
CA LEU A 217 8.68 1.59 6.40
C LEU A 217 9.02 0.99 7.76
N LEU A 218 8.85 -0.32 7.92
CA LEU A 218 9.17 -1.00 9.18
C LEU A 218 10.68 -0.98 9.47
N ALA A 219 11.52 -1.06 8.44
CA ALA A 219 12.97 -0.95 8.58
C ALA A 219 13.45 0.47 8.85
N GLN A 220 12.73 1.49 8.34
CA GLN A 220 13.11 2.90 8.42
C GLN A 220 11.90 3.78 8.80
N PRO A 221 11.36 3.63 10.03
CA PRO A 221 10.10 4.25 10.44
C PRO A 221 10.11 5.78 10.49
N ASN A 222 11.30 6.39 10.47
CA ASN A 222 11.49 7.84 10.52
C ASN A 222 11.72 8.48 9.15
N SER A 223 11.83 7.73 8.05
CA SER A 223 12.03 8.29 6.70
C SER A 223 10.78 9.04 6.22
N PRO A 224 10.86 10.37 5.99
CA PRO A 224 9.77 11.14 5.40
C PRO A 224 9.46 10.71 3.96
N GLU A 225 10.48 10.27 3.21
CA GLU A 225 10.36 9.85 1.82
C GLU A 225 9.52 8.58 1.71
N LEU A 226 9.75 7.60 2.59
CA LEU A 226 8.97 6.37 2.63
C LEU A 226 7.53 6.62 3.07
N LYS A 227 7.30 7.51 4.06
CA LYS A 227 5.95 7.91 4.48
C LYS A 227 5.19 8.60 3.34
N THR A 228 5.86 9.47 2.59
CA THR A 228 5.28 10.13 1.41
C THR A 228 4.96 9.11 0.32
N SER A 229 5.86 8.15 0.09
CA SER A 229 5.65 7.06 -0.86
C SER A 229 4.44 6.19 -0.48
N TRP A 230 4.29 5.88 0.81
CA TRP A 230 3.18 5.11 1.36
C TRP A 230 1.84 5.81 1.16
N LEU A 231 1.76 7.07 1.57
CA LEU A 231 0.57 7.90 1.36
C LEU A 231 0.21 7.98 -0.12
N THR A 232 1.20 8.19 -0.98
CA THR A 232 1.01 8.32 -2.43
C THR A 232 0.44 7.04 -3.04
N LEU A 233 1.01 5.88 -2.68
CA LEU A 233 0.56 4.58 -3.17
C LEU A 233 -0.88 4.30 -2.71
N LEU A 234 -1.19 4.49 -1.44
CA LEU A 234 -2.55 4.29 -0.91
C LEU A 234 -3.56 5.26 -1.53
N LYS A 235 -3.19 6.53 -1.69
CA LYS A 235 -4.04 7.55 -2.33
C LYS A 235 -4.37 7.20 -3.78
N SER A 236 -3.43 6.60 -4.52
CA SER A 236 -3.68 6.14 -5.90
C SER A 236 -4.79 5.08 -6.01
N THR A 237 -5.16 4.47 -4.89
CA THR A 237 -6.21 3.45 -4.77
C THR A 237 -7.33 3.83 -3.79
N SER A 238 -7.47 5.11 -3.43
CA SER A 238 -8.50 5.59 -2.49
C SER A 238 -8.41 5.00 -1.06
N LEU A 239 -7.19 4.68 -0.62
CA LEU A 239 -6.87 4.15 0.72
C LEU A 239 -6.11 5.16 1.58
N GLU A 240 -6.08 6.44 1.22
CA GLU A 240 -5.33 7.48 1.95
C GLU A 240 -5.74 7.60 3.43
N PHE A 241 -6.97 7.22 3.79
CA PHE A 241 -7.48 7.27 5.16
C PHE A 241 -6.71 6.36 6.14
N ILE A 242 -6.04 5.32 5.64
CA ILE A 242 -5.21 4.42 6.47
C ILE A 242 -3.72 4.78 6.46
N ALA A 243 -3.29 5.80 5.71
CA ALA A 243 -1.87 6.08 5.49
C ALA A 243 -1.09 6.40 6.77
N ASN A 244 -1.75 6.94 7.79
CA ASN A 244 -1.16 7.29 9.07
C ASN A 244 -1.40 6.23 10.17
N MET A 245 -2.02 5.09 9.82
CA MET A 245 -2.33 4.05 10.80
C MET A 245 -1.07 3.24 11.15
N PRO A 246 -0.91 2.77 12.40
CA PRO A 246 0.25 1.98 12.79
C PRO A 246 0.37 0.68 12.00
N LEU A 247 1.52 0.42 11.39
CA LEU A 247 1.84 -0.89 10.79
C LEU A 247 2.40 -1.80 11.88
N THR A 248 1.74 -2.93 12.14
CA THR A 248 2.24 -3.93 13.08
C THR A 248 3.06 -4.99 12.36
N LYS A 249 4.14 -5.45 12.99
CA LYS A 249 5.00 -6.52 12.48
C LYS A 249 4.31 -7.88 12.58
#